data_AF-A0A964ZCX3-F1
#
_entry.id   AF-A0A964ZCX3-F1
#
_cell.length_a   1.000
_cell.length_b   1.000
_cell.length_c   1.000
_cell.angle_alpha   90.00
_cell.angle_beta   90.00
_cell.angle_gamma   90.00
#
_symmetry.space_group_name_H-M   'P 1'
#
loop_
_entity.id
_entity.type
_entity.pdbx_description
1 polymer ?
#
loop_
_entity_poly.entity_id
_entity_poly.type
_entity_poly.pdbx_seq_one_letter_code
_entity_poly.pdbx_strand_id
1 'polypeptide(L)'
;MNEHKLKEQICEIGRRLYNRGFAAANDGNITVRLNDKELLCTPTMVSKGFMKPEDICKVDYEGKQLAGSKRRTSEVLLHLAVYRNRPDVNAVVHCHPPHATAFAVSHEPIPKCVLPEVEVFLGEVPIAKYATPGDQRLPDTIVPYVKDCNTILLANHGTVSFGPELENAYFNTEIIDAYCRILILSKMLGRVNYFGNQETRELLEFKKRLKLDDVRFRDEDNCTLCGPSSFDESYSDFVPQPVAFQPECAPGVGPCELGNSALKANREANKTTPDMEDLVRTITDQVMAALQRA
;
A
#
# COMPACT_ATOMS: atom_id res chain seq x y z
N MET A 1 22.37 10.93 16.94
CA MET A 1 21.92 9.55 17.24
C MET A 1 23.14 8.65 17.35
N ASN A 2 23.16 7.65 18.24
CA ASN A 2 24.25 6.68 18.31
C ASN A 2 24.02 5.57 17.27
N GLU A 3 24.92 5.43 16.29
CA GLU A 3 24.82 4.43 15.22
C GLU A 3 24.67 3.01 15.77
N HIS A 4 25.45 2.64 16.79
CA HIS A 4 25.38 1.31 17.42
C HIS A 4 23.99 1.05 18.00
N LYS A 5 23.40 2.07 18.65
CA LYS A 5 22.07 1.93 19.25
C LYS A 5 20.98 1.70 18.20
N LEU A 6 21.08 2.35 17.05
CA LEU A 6 20.15 2.12 15.94
C LEU A 6 20.29 0.72 15.36
N LYS A 7 21.52 0.20 15.25
CA LYS A 7 21.76 -1.17 14.81
C LYS A 7 21.13 -2.19 15.77
N GLU A 8 21.27 -1.98 17.08
CA GLU A 8 20.58 -2.79 18.10
C GLU A 8 19.05 -2.75 17.92
N GLN A 9 18.47 -1.56 17.69
CA GLN A 9 17.03 -1.41 17.47
C GLN A 9 16.55 -2.12 16.20
N ILE A 10 17.32 -2.06 15.11
CA ILE A 10 17.01 -2.80 13.87
C ILE A 10 17.01 -4.31 14.12
N CYS A 11 18.00 -4.83 14.85
CA CYS A 11 18.05 -6.24 15.22
C CYS A 11 16.86 -6.65 16.09
N GLU A 12 16.50 -5.83 17.06
CA GLU A 12 15.36 -6.10 17.94
C GLU A 12 14.03 -6.14 17.18
N ILE A 13 13.81 -5.19 16.27
CA ILE A 13 12.60 -5.16 15.43
C ILE A 13 12.60 -6.32 14.44
N GLY A 14 13.74 -6.67 13.86
CA GLY A 14 13.89 -7.89 13.06
C GLY A 14 13.50 -9.16 13.81
N ARG A 15 13.89 -9.26 15.09
CA ARG A 15 13.51 -10.36 15.98
C ARG A 15 12.01 -10.42 16.23
N ARG A 16 11.36 -9.27 16.45
CA ARG A 16 9.90 -9.19 16.64
C ARG A 16 9.13 -9.57 15.38
N LEU A 17 9.55 -9.07 14.20
CA LEU A 17 8.96 -9.45 12.91
C LEU A 17 9.05 -10.97 12.68
N TYR A 18 10.23 -11.55 12.90
CA TYR A 18 10.45 -13.00 12.76
C TYR A 18 9.57 -13.80 13.73
N ASN A 19 9.54 -13.43 15.02
CA ASN A 19 8.77 -14.14 16.04
C ASN A 19 7.26 -14.10 15.80
N ARG A 20 6.76 -13.07 15.10
CA ARG A 20 5.35 -12.98 14.67
C ARG A 20 5.06 -13.73 13.36
N GLY A 21 6.09 -14.24 12.68
CA GLY A 21 5.93 -14.84 11.36
C GLY A 21 5.67 -13.82 10.25
N PHE A 22 6.05 -12.55 10.45
CA PHE A 22 5.92 -11.51 9.41
C PHE A 22 7.08 -11.53 8.41
N ALA A 23 8.15 -12.24 8.75
CA ALA A 23 9.28 -12.47 7.86
C ALA A 23 9.60 -13.97 7.81
N ALA A 24 9.41 -14.59 6.65
CA ALA A 24 9.72 -15.98 6.39
C ALA A 24 11.17 -16.13 5.89
N ALA A 25 11.93 -17.03 6.51
CA ALA A 25 13.34 -17.27 6.20
C ALA A 25 14.19 -15.99 6.27
N ASN A 26 14.47 -15.37 5.12
CA ASN A 26 15.38 -14.23 4.95
C ASN A 26 14.76 -13.03 4.22
N ASP A 27 13.45 -13.04 4.05
CA ASP A 27 12.67 -11.97 3.43
C ASP A 27 12.53 -10.74 4.34
N GLY A 28 11.83 -9.72 3.83
CA GLY A 28 11.66 -8.43 4.48
C GLY A 28 12.96 -7.63 4.59
N ASN A 29 12.84 -6.35 4.93
CA ASN A 29 13.99 -5.50 5.21
C ASN A 29 13.59 -4.25 6.01
N ILE A 30 14.58 -3.69 6.71
CA ILE A 30 14.40 -2.54 7.59
C ILE A 30 15.46 -1.51 7.23
N THR A 31 15.06 -0.24 7.17
CA THR A 31 15.99 0.87 7.06
C THR A 31 15.70 1.94 8.11
N VAL A 32 16.76 2.62 8.56
CA VAL A 32 16.68 3.75 9.49
C VAL A 32 17.60 4.86 9.03
N ARG A 33 17.12 6.10 9.02
CA ARG A 33 17.91 7.30 8.73
C ARG A 33 18.97 7.47 9.82
N LEU A 34 20.24 7.54 9.42
CA LEU A 34 21.34 7.80 10.34
C LEU A 34 21.62 9.30 10.44
N ASN A 35 21.62 9.98 9.29
CA ASN A 35 21.80 11.41 9.12
C ASN A 35 21.29 11.83 7.72
N ASP A 36 21.55 13.08 7.32
CA ASP A 36 21.07 13.64 6.05
C ASP A 36 21.70 13.01 4.79
N LYS A 37 22.73 12.19 4.95
CA LYS A 37 23.49 11.59 3.84
C LYS A 37 23.47 10.06 3.85
N GLU A 38 23.16 9.45 4.99
CA GLU A 38 23.36 8.03 5.21
C GLU A 38 22.16 7.37 5.89
N LEU A 39 21.90 6.13 5.49
CA LEU A 39 20.92 5.25 6.10
C LEU A 39 21.59 3.96 6.57
N LEU A 40 21.04 3.38 7.63
CA LEU A 40 21.29 1.99 8.00
C LEU A 40 20.26 1.10 7.33
N CYS A 41 20.68 -0.07 6.86
CA CYS A 41 19.78 -1.05 6.27
C CYS A 41 20.16 -2.48 6.65
N THR A 42 19.17 -3.37 6.70
CA THR A 42 19.43 -4.79 6.89
C THR A 42 20.15 -5.41 5.68
N PRO A 43 20.95 -6.46 5.90
CA PRO A 43 21.57 -7.20 4.81
C PRO A 43 20.55 -8.11 4.08
N THR A 44 20.87 -8.43 2.83
CA THR A 44 20.17 -9.48 2.08
C THR A 44 20.57 -10.88 2.57
N MET A 45 19.72 -11.87 2.32
CA MET A 45 19.98 -13.30 2.61
C MET A 45 20.27 -13.64 4.08
N VAL A 46 19.91 -12.75 5.01
CA VAL A 46 19.97 -13.01 6.46
C VAL A 46 18.58 -12.93 7.04
N SER A 47 18.24 -13.92 7.86
CA SER A 47 16.99 -13.93 8.60
C SER A 47 16.94 -12.78 9.60
N LYS A 48 15.82 -12.04 9.58
CA LYS A 48 15.67 -10.85 10.43
C LYS A 48 15.65 -11.20 11.91
N GLY A 49 15.30 -12.44 12.26
CA GLY A 49 15.33 -12.96 13.62
C GLY A 49 16.72 -13.18 14.21
N PHE A 50 17.75 -13.29 13.37
CA PHE A 50 19.09 -13.71 13.77
C PHE A 50 20.20 -12.71 13.39
N MET A 51 19.81 -11.50 12.96
CA MET A 51 20.77 -10.45 12.63
C MET A 51 21.51 -9.98 13.90
N LYS A 52 22.78 -9.65 13.74
CA LYS A 52 23.57 -8.95 14.76
C LYS A 52 23.87 -7.52 14.32
N PRO A 53 24.18 -6.58 15.24
CA PRO A 53 24.51 -5.21 14.88
C PRO A 53 25.62 -5.10 13.82
N GLU A 54 26.60 -6.02 13.84
CA GLU A 54 27.71 -6.04 12.88
C GLU A 54 27.27 -6.41 11.45
N ASP A 55 26.11 -7.04 11.31
CA ASP A 55 25.53 -7.42 10.02
C ASP A 55 24.86 -6.23 9.31
N ILE A 56 24.52 -5.17 10.05
CA ILE A 56 23.79 -4.01 9.52
C ILE A 56 24.69 -3.18 8.61
N CYS A 57 24.19 -2.95 7.38
CA CYS A 57 24.89 -2.20 6.36
C CYS A 57 24.61 -0.70 6.49
N LYS A 58 25.47 0.11 5.89
CA LYS A 58 25.27 1.55 5.70
C LYS A 58 25.23 1.88 4.22
N VAL A 59 24.31 2.74 3.80
CA VAL A 59 24.09 3.14 2.41
C VAL A 59 23.92 4.65 2.30
N ASP A 60 24.19 5.21 1.12
CA ASP A 60 23.80 6.58 0.76
C ASP A 60 22.38 6.66 0.16
N TYR A 61 21.94 7.86 -0.22
CA TYR A 61 20.62 8.13 -0.81
C TYR A 61 20.49 7.68 -2.27
N GLU A 62 21.58 7.21 -2.87
CA GLU A 62 21.68 6.57 -4.17
C GLU A 62 21.60 5.03 -4.04
N GLY A 63 21.61 4.51 -2.81
CA GLY A 63 21.53 3.08 -2.52
C GLY A 63 22.86 2.35 -2.70
N LYS A 64 23.98 3.07 -2.78
CA LYS A 64 25.32 2.51 -2.78
C LYS A 64 25.71 2.16 -1.34
N GLN A 65 26.28 0.98 -1.16
CA GLN A 65 26.77 0.54 0.14
C GLN A 65 28.07 1.27 0.48
N LEU A 66 28.08 1.95 1.63
CA LEU A 66 29.21 2.71 2.17
C LEU A 66 30.01 1.88 3.20
N ALA A 67 29.31 1.05 3.99
CA ALA A 67 29.92 0.21 5.02
C ALA A 67 29.09 -1.06 5.31
N GLY A 68 29.68 -1.98 6.08
CA GLY A 68 29.11 -3.30 6.42
C GLY A 68 29.77 -4.43 5.63
N SER A 69 29.97 -5.57 6.28
CA SER A 69 30.64 -6.74 5.69
C SER A 69 29.72 -7.60 4.81
N LYS A 70 28.41 -7.57 5.09
CA LYS A 70 27.39 -8.25 4.29
C LYS A 70 26.84 -7.33 3.20
N ARG A 71 26.24 -7.92 2.17
CA ARG A 71 25.57 -7.17 1.10
C ARG A 71 24.23 -6.61 1.62
N ARG A 72 23.96 -5.33 1.39
CA ARG A 72 22.68 -4.68 1.69
C ARG A 72 21.47 -5.35 1.02
N THR A 73 20.27 -5.10 1.53
CA THR A 73 19.01 -5.53 0.87
C THR A 73 18.97 -5.12 -0.61
N SER A 74 18.38 -5.97 -1.45
CA SER A 74 18.11 -5.68 -2.87
C SER A 74 17.07 -4.57 -3.04
N GLU A 75 16.21 -4.36 -2.05
CA GLU A 75 15.04 -3.48 -2.13
C GLU A 75 15.27 -2.11 -1.47
N VAL A 76 16.53 -1.73 -1.28
CA VAL A 76 16.87 -0.41 -0.71
C VAL A 76 16.24 0.74 -1.50
N LEU A 77 16.05 0.57 -2.81
CA LEU A 77 15.46 1.60 -3.68
C LEU A 77 13.99 1.86 -3.31
N LEU A 78 13.23 0.85 -2.89
CA LEU A 78 11.86 1.00 -2.42
C LEU A 78 11.83 1.91 -1.18
N HIS A 79 12.72 1.65 -0.23
CA HIS A 79 12.85 2.46 0.99
C HIS A 79 13.27 3.90 0.68
N LEU A 80 14.22 4.08 -0.25
CA LEU A 80 14.68 5.40 -0.68
C LEU A 80 13.57 6.24 -1.32
N ALA A 81 12.64 5.64 -2.07
CA ALA A 81 11.49 6.37 -2.59
C ALA A 81 10.62 6.97 -1.48
N VAL A 82 10.46 6.26 -0.36
CA VAL A 82 9.79 6.80 0.82
C VAL A 82 10.53 8.01 1.37
N TYR A 83 11.83 7.86 1.69
CA TYR A 83 12.61 8.94 2.29
C TYR A 83 12.72 10.21 1.41
N ARG A 84 12.74 10.05 0.08
CA ARG A 84 12.79 11.17 -0.86
C ARG A 84 11.49 11.97 -0.91
N ASN A 85 10.35 11.30 -0.73
CA ASN A 85 9.04 11.94 -0.78
C ASN A 85 8.51 12.36 0.60
N ARG A 86 9.10 11.84 1.68
CA ARG A 86 8.70 12.10 3.07
C ARG A 86 9.91 12.41 3.97
N PRO A 87 10.30 13.70 4.06
CA PRO A 87 11.40 14.13 4.93
C PRO A 87 11.17 13.85 6.42
N ASP A 88 9.91 13.77 6.85
CA ASP A 88 9.48 13.45 8.21
C ASP A 88 9.67 11.97 8.59
N VAL A 89 9.90 11.09 7.62
CA VAL A 89 10.14 9.67 7.85
C VAL A 89 11.61 9.41 8.20
N ASN A 90 11.83 8.68 9.29
CA ASN A 90 13.14 8.20 9.70
C ASN A 90 13.29 6.69 9.66
N ALA A 91 12.21 5.93 9.54
CA ALA A 91 12.29 4.47 9.46
C ALA A 91 11.27 3.88 8.49
N VAL A 92 11.66 2.81 7.83
CA VAL A 92 10.83 2.05 6.89
C VAL A 92 11.01 0.56 7.16
N VAL A 93 9.91 -0.17 7.21
CA VAL A 93 9.84 -1.61 7.42
C VAL A 93 9.08 -2.22 6.25
N HIS A 94 9.73 -3.13 5.54
CA HIS A 94 9.11 -3.98 4.53
C HIS A 94 9.12 -5.44 5.01
N CYS A 95 8.00 -6.13 4.89
CA CYS A 95 7.85 -7.52 5.30
C CYS A 95 6.60 -8.17 4.68
N HIS A 96 6.34 -9.43 5.02
CA HIS A 96 5.27 -10.28 4.47
C HIS A 96 4.32 -10.79 5.56
N PRO A 97 3.66 -9.89 6.32
CA PRO A 97 2.69 -10.29 7.32
C PRO A 97 1.52 -11.05 6.65
N PRO A 98 1.19 -12.29 7.08
CA PRO A 98 0.37 -13.20 6.27
C PRO A 98 -1.04 -12.70 5.93
N HIS A 99 -1.72 -12.01 6.85
CA HIS A 99 -3.10 -11.59 6.63
C HIS A 99 -3.15 -10.37 5.72
N ALA A 100 -2.30 -9.37 5.95
CA ALA A 100 -2.22 -8.23 5.03
C ALA A 100 -1.69 -8.64 3.64
N THR A 101 -0.78 -9.60 3.59
CA THR A 101 -0.32 -10.18 2.32
C THR A 101 -1.43 -10.93 1.59
N ALA A 102 -2.38 -11.55 2.30
CA ALA A 102 -3.54 -12.18 1.68
C ALA A 102 -4.44 -11.17 0.93
N PHE A 103 -4.65 -9.97 1.49
CA PHE A 103 -5.34 -8.88 0.79
C PHE A 103 -4.53 -8.40 -0.43
N ALA A 104 -3.21 -8.23 -0.26
CA ALA A 104 -2.32 -7.83 -1.33
C ALA A 104 -2.26 -8.85 -2.49
N VAL A 105 -2.36 -10.15 -2.21
CA VAL A 105 -2.41 -11.21 -3.23
C VAL A 105 -3.78 -11.28 -3.91
N SER A 106 -4.85 -11.02 -3.16
CA SER A 106 -6.23 -11.06 -3.67
C SER A 106 -6.63 -9.79 -4.42
N HIS A 107 -5.78 -8.76 -4.38
CA HIS A 107 -6.09 -7.40 -4.86
C HIS A 107 -7.36 -6.83 -4.21
N GLU A 108 -7.65 -7.27 -2.99
CA GLU A 108 -8.81 -6.85 -2.22
C GLU A 108 -8.43 -5.57 -1.46
N PRO A 109 -9.07 -4.42 -1.74
CA PRO A 109 -8.85 -3.19 -1.00
C PRO A 109 -9.08 -3.41 0.51
N ILE A 110 -8.32 -2.70 1.35
CA ILE A 110 -8.55 -2.71 2.79
C ILE A 110 -9.84 -1.92 3.10
N PRO A 111 -10.86 -2.56 3.71
CA PRO A 111 -12.09 -1.88 4.10
C PRO A 111 -11.81 -0.74 5.07
N LYS A 112 -12.54 0.38 4.89
CA LYS A 112 -12.57 1.51 5.81
C LYS A 112 -13.73 1.39 6.79
N CYS A 113 -13.73 2.20 7.83
CA CYS A 113 -14.83 2.37 8.77
C CYS A 113 -15.18 1.09 9.55
N VAL A 114 -14.20 0.31 10.02
CA VAL A 114 -14.49 -0.91 10.81
C VAL A 114 -13.85 -0.89 12.20
N LEU A 115 -12.57 -0.51 12.32
CA LEU A 115 -11.85 -0.49 13.60
C LEU A 115 -11.27 0.90 13.91
N PRO A 116 -11.48 1.43 15.13
CA PRO A 116 -11.00 2.77 15.50
C PRO A 116 -9.49 2.94 15.35
N GLU A 117 -8.72 1.92 15.73
CA GLU A 117 -7.26 1.95 15.71
C GLU A 117 -6.73 2.15 14.28
N VAL A 118 -7.37 1.53 13.29
CA VAL A 118 -6.97 1.64 11.88
C VAL A 118 -7.28 3.05 11.38
N GLU A 119 -8.49 3.53 11.66
CA GLU A 119 -8.94 4.87 11.25
C GLU A 119 -8.03 5.98 11.81
N VAL A 120 -7.58 5.81 13.06
CA VAL A 120 -6.77 6.79 13.77
C VAL A 120 -5.28 6.67 13.41
N PHE A 121 -4.69 5.48 13.42
CA PHE A 121 -3.23 5.32 13.31
C PHE A 121 -2.73 5.04 11.89
N LEU A 122 -3.51 4.36 11.05
CA LEU A 122 -3.11 4.07 9.67
C LEU A 122 -3.77 5.03 8.67
N GLY A 123 -5.07 5.23 8.82
CA GLY A 123 -5.89 5.82 7.77
C GLY A 123 -6.09 4.85 6.61
N GLU A 124 -6.30 5.37 5.41
CA GLU A 124 -6.51 4.56 4.22
C GLU A 124 -5.21 3.89 3.75
N VAL A 125 -5.25 2.59 3.42
CA VAL A 125 -4.10 1.79 3.00
C VAL A 125 -4.25 1.40 1.53
N PRO A 126 -3.44 1.96 0.61
CA PRO A 126 -3.51 1.65 -0.81
C PRO A 126 -2.79 0.34 -1.16
N ILE A 127 -3.09 -0.17 -2.36
CA ILE A 127 -2.39 -1.31 -2.95
C ILE A 127 -1.59 -0.85 -4.17
N ALA A 128 -0.27 -0.79 -4.04
CA ALA A 128 0.59 -0.48 -5.17
C ALA A 128 0.63 -1.63 -6.18
N LYS A 129 0.70 -1.29 -7.47
CA LYS A 129 0.76 -2.27 -8.56
C LYS A 129 2.01 -3.15 -8.45
N TYR A 130 1.88 -4.37 -8.96
CA TYR A 130 2.98 -5.33 -8.94
C TYR A 130 4.18 -4.81 -9.75
N ALA A 131 5.35 -4.96 -9.16
CA ALA A 131 6.64 -4.90 -9.83
C ALA A 131 7.53 -5.97 -9.23
N THR A 132 8.44 -6.52 -10.03
CA THR A 132 9.34 -7.59 -9.57
C THR A 132 10.25 -7.07 -8.44
N PRO A 133 10.39 -7.79 -7.32
CA PRO A 133 11.32 -7.42 -6.25
C PRO A 133 12.74 -7.17 -6.76
N GLY A 134 13.32 -6.03 -6.38
CA GLY A 134 14.64 -5.59 -6.84
C GLY A 134 14.67 -4.92 -8.23
N ASP A 135 13.54 -4.83 -8.93
CA ASP A 135 13.41 -4.03 -10.16
C ASP A 135 13.50 -2.52 -9.83
N GLN A 136 14.08 -1.75 -10.75
CA GLN A 136 14.16 -0.29 -10.65
C GLN A 136 12.79 0.39 -10.72
N ARG A 137 11.76 -0.30 -11.22
CA ARG A 137 10.37 0.20 -11.30
C ARG A 137 9.59 0.06 -10.00
N LEU A 138 9.99 -0.84 -9.10
CA LEU A 138 9.28 -1.06 -7.83
C LEU A 138 9.15 0.22 -6.96
N PRO A 139 10.17 1.09 -6.84
CA PRO A 139 10.02 2.37 -6.16
C PRO A 139 8.95 3.26 -6.79
N ASP A 140 8.83 3.27 -8.12
CA ASP A 140 7.88 4.14 -8.84
C ASP A 140 6.42 3.73 -8.57
N THR A 141 6.17 2.47 -8.22
CA THR A 141 4.80 2.00 -7.96
C THR A 141 4.21 2.55 -6.67
N ILE A 142 5.05 2.97 -5.70
CA ILE A 142 4.57 3.48 -4.41
C ILE A 142 4.50 5.01 -4.34
N VAL A 143 5.28 5.72 -5.17
CA VAL A 143 5.39 7.20 -5.16
C VAL A 143 4.04 7.92 -5.18
N PRO A 144 3.01 7.48 -5.95
CA PRO A 144 1.70 8.14 -5.97
C PRO A 144 0.97 8.16 -4.62
N TYR A 145 1.36 7.31 -3.66
CA TYR A 145 0.65 7.12 -2.40
C TYR A 145 1.42 7.61 -1.16
N VAL A 146 2.75 7.64 -1.25
CA VAL A 146 3.67 7.83 -0.11
C VAL A 146 3.42 9.12 0.68
N LYS A 147 2.90 10.17 0.04
CA LYS A 147 2.62 11.45 0.70
C LYS A 147 1.45 11.40 1.68
N ASP A 148 0.52 10.48 1.44
CA ASP A 148 -0.83 10.52 2.00
C ASP A 148 -1.18 9.29 2.85
N CYS A 149 -0.22 8.38 3.04
CA CYS A 149 -0.34 7.22 3.91
C CYS A 149 0.95 7.00 4.72
N ASN A 150 0.92 5.97 5.57
CA ASN A 150 2.09 5.47 6.29
C ASN A 150 2.33 3.96 6.08
N THR A 151 1.46 3.31 5.32
CA THR A 151 1.45 1.87 5.05
C THR A 151 0.88 1.65 3.65
N ILE A 152 1.54 0.81 2.86
CA ILE A 152 1.13 0.45 1.50
C ILE A 152 1.20 -1.08 1.37
N LEU A 153 0.16 -1.69 0.81
CA LEU A 153 0.22 -3.07 0.35
C LEU A 153 0.89 -3.11 -1.03
N LEU A 154 1.75 -4.10 -1.26
CA LEU A 154 2.40 -4.35 -2.54
C LEU A 154 1.72 -5.56 -3.18
N ALA A 155 1.01 -5.37 -4.29
CA ALA A 155 0.25 -6.44 -4.94
C ALA A 155 1.12 -7.69 -5.16
N ASN A 156 0.59 -8.87 -4.82
CA ASN A 156 1.30 -10.17 -4.88
C ASN A 156 2.68 -10.22 -4.20
N HIS A 157 2.91 -9.37 -3.19
CA HIS A 157 4.20 -9.28 -2.55
C HIS A 157 4.10 -9.17 -1.02
N GLY A 158 3.72 -8.01 -0.47
CA GLY A 158 3.90 -7.73 0.95
C GLY A 158 3.36 -6.39 1.41
N THR A 159 3.96 -5.87 2.48
CA THR A 159 3.68 -4.52 2.98
C THR A 159 4.94 -3.68 3.06
N VAL A 160 4.80 -2.37 2.89
CA VAL A 160 5.82 -1.39 3.27
C VAL A 160 5.16 -0.36 4.18
N SER A 161 5.72 -0.19 5.37
CA SER A 161 5.25 0.74 6.38
C SER A 161 6.39 1.66 6.81
N PHE A 162 6.04 2.88 7.20
CA PHE A 162 7.03 3.91 7.48
C PHE A 162 6.54 4.93 8.50
N GLY A 163 7.48 5.59 9.16
CA GLY A 163 7.16 6.53 10.23
C GLY A 163 8.35 7.34 10.76
N PRO A 164 8.09 8.23 11.72
CA PRO A 164 9.10 9.13 12.30
C PRO A 164 10.11 8.39 13.19
N GLU A 165 9.77 7.19 13.66
CA GLU A 165 10.65 6.30 14.41
C GLU A 165 10.47 4.85 13.96
N LEU A 166 11.46 4.00 14.23
CA LEU A 166 11.43 2.59 13.85
C LEU A 166 10.29 1.82 14.52
N GLU A 167 9.99 2.15 15.78
CA GLU A 167 8.87 1.53 16.50
C GLU A 167 7.53 1.88 15.84
N ASN A 168 7.33 3.13 15.38
CA ASN A 168 6.11 3.52 14.67
C ASN A 168 5.94 2.75 13.36
N ALA A 169 7.00 2.64 12.54
CA ALA A 169 6.93 1.88 11.29
C ALA A 169 6.59 0.40 11.55
N TYR A 170 7.19 -0.21 12.58
CA TYR A 170 6.86 -1.56 12.99
C TYR A 170 5.41 -1.70 13.51
N PHE A 171 4.92 -0.77 14.34
CA PHE A 171 3.54 -0.77 14.81
C PHE A 171 2.53 -0.68 13.67
N ASN A 172 2.82 0.12 12.64
CA ASN A 172 1.97 0.20 11.47
C ASN A 172 1.80 -1.18 10.79
N THR A 173 2.89 -1.96 10.68
CA THR A 173 2.84 -3.35 10.22
C THR A 173 1.99 -4.24 11.13
N GLU A 174 2.15 -4.13 12.45
CA GLU A 174 1.35 -4.93 13.40
C GLU A 174 -0.14 -4.61 13.29
N ILE A 175 -0.49 -3.32 13.19
CA ILE A 175 -1.87 -2.85 13.11
C ILE A 175 -2.52 -3.37 11.82
N ILE A 176 -1.85 -3.23 10.66
CA ILE A 176 -2.47 -3.63 9.39
C ILE A 176 -2.68 -5.15 9.31
N ASP A 177 -1.73 -5.96 9.79
CA ASP A 177 -1.90 -7.41 9.78
C ASP A 177 -2.99 -7.87 10.76
N ALA A 178 -3.00 -7.29 11.97
CA ALA A 178 -4.04 -7.57 12.95
C ALA A 178 -5.42 -7.21 12.41
N TYR A 179 -5.53 -6.08 11.71
CA TYR A 179 -6.78 -5.66 11.08
C TYR A 179 -7.24 -6.63 9.99
N CYS A 180 -6.35 -6.99 9.07
CA CYS A 180 -6.64 -7.95 8.01
C CYS A 180 -7.07 -9.30 8.58
N ARG A 181 -6.44 -9.76 9.66
CA ARG A 181 -6.85 -10.97 10.38
C ARG A 181 -8.26 -10.86 10.94
N ILE A 182 -8.58 -9.74 11.59
CA ILE A 182 -9.92 -9.50 12.14
C ILE A 182 -10.96 -9.50 11.03
N LEU A 183 -10.70 -8.82 9.91
CA LEU A 183 -11.61 -8.79 8.76
C LEU A 183 -11.89 -10.19 8.19
N ILE A 184 -10.84 -11.01 7.99
CA ILE A 184 -10.98 -12.39 7.53
C ILE A 184 -11.84 -13.20 8.52
N LEU A 185 -11.54 -13.11 9.82
CA LEU A 185 -12.30 -13.81 10.86
C LEU A 185 -13.76 -13.34 10.95
N SER A 186 -14.00 -12.03 10.90
CA SER A 186 -15.35 -11.44 10.89
C SER A 186 -16.16 -11.91 9.69
N LYS A 187 -15.54 -11.98 8.50
CA LYS A 187 -16.19 -12.53 7.31
C LYS A 187 -16.56 -14.01 7.49
N MET A 188 -15.69 -14.81 8.10
CA MET A 188 -15.98 -16.22 8.44
C MET A 188 -17.13 -16.36 9.45
N LEU A 189 -17.30 -15.39 10.35
CA LEU A 189 -18.46 -15.32 11.26
C LEU A 189 -19.75 -14.85 10.56
N GLY A 190 -19.66 -14.44 9.29
CA GLY A 190 -20.79 -14.13 8.42
C GLY A 190 -21.10 -12.65 8.24
N ARG A 191 -20.43 -11.73 8.94
CA ARG A 191 -20.67 -10.28 8.79
C ARG A 191 -19.49 -9.40 9.21
N VAL A 192 -19.37 -8.25 8.57
CA VAL A 192 -18.52 -7.12 9.00
C VAL A 192 -19.46 -5.94 9.20
N ASN A 193 -19.39 -5.31 10.37
CA ASN A 193 -20.16 -4.11 10.66
C ASN A 193 -19.29 -2.88 10.45
N TYR A 194 -19.86 -1.86 9.81
CA TYR A 194 -19.18 -0.62 9.51
C TYR A 194 -19.70 0.52 10.40
N PHE A 195 -18.81 1.45 10.73
CA PHE A 195 -19.15 2.71 11.35
C PHE A 195 -19.97 3.60 10.41
N GLY A 196 -20.87 4.38 10.99
CA GLY A 196 -21.55 5.45 10.28
C GLY A 196 -20.65 6.68 10.12
N ASN A 197 -21.15 7.66 9.38
CA ASN A 197 -20.43 8.92 9.15
C ASN A 197 -20.17 9.69 10.45
N GLN A 198 -21.02 9.54 11.47
CA GLN A 198 -20.83 10.25 12.74
C GLN A 198 -19.62 9.68 13.50
N GLU A 199 -19.57 8.37 13.71
CA GLU A 199 -18.48 7.72 14.42
C GLU A 199 -17.15 7.94 13.68
N THR A 200 -17.14 7.83 12.35
CA THR A 200 -15.94 8.10 11.54
C THR A 200 -15.44 9.54 11.71
N ARG A 201 -16.33 10.53 11.81
CA ARG A 201 -15.92 11.93 12.08
C ARG A 201 -15.34 12.08 13.48
N GLU A 202 -15.94 11.47 14.49
CA GLU A 202 -15.42 11.50 15.86
C GLU A 202 -14.00 10.93 15.93
N LEU A 203 -13.73 9.85 15.17
CA LEU A 203 -12.40 9.27 15.03
C LEU A 203 -11.41 10.19 14.31
N LEU A 204 -11.83 10.88 13.23
CA LEU A 204 -10.98 11.85 12.54
C LEU A 204 -10.66 13.07 13.40
N GLU A 205 -11.62 13.59 14.16
CA GLU A 205 -11.37 14.68 15.11
C GLU A 205 -10.44 14.24 16.25
N PHE A 206 -10.58 12.99 16.72
CA PHE A 206 -9.64 12.41 17.66
C PHE A 206 -8.22 12.31 17.06
N LYS A 207 -8.10 11.87 15.79
CA LYS A 207 -6.83 11.84 15.06
C LYS A 207 -6.18 13.21 14.94
N LYS A 208 -6.95 14.27 14.63
CA LYS A 208 -6.47 15.67 14.61
C LYS A 208 -5.92 16.11 15.97
N ARG A 209 -6.59 15.77 17.07
CA ARG A 209 -6.11 16.06 18.43
C ARG A 209 -4.78 15.38 18.74
N LEU A 210 -4.54 14.19 18.20
CA LEU A 210 -3.26 13.48 18.30
C LEU A 210 -2.18 14.03 17.34
N LYS A 211 -2.52 15.02 16.50
CA LYS A 211 -1.63 15.64 15.50
C LYS A 211 -1.07 14.63 14.49
N LEU A 212 -1.87 13.62 14.15
CA LEU A 212 -1.55 12.66 13.09
C LEU A 212 -2.21 13.14 11.79
N ASP A 213 -1.44 13.30 10.72
CA ASP A 213 -1.96 13.73 9.41
C ASP A 213 -2.81 12.63 8.75
N ASP A 214 -3.75 13.05 7.90
CA ASP A 214 -4.62 12.17 7.13
C ASP A 214 -5.12 12.88 5.86
N VAL A 215 -5.09 12.18 4.73
CA VAL A 215 -5.59 12.71 3.45
C VAL A 215 -7.05 13.13 3.51
N ARG A 216 -7.86 12.46 4.34
CA ARG A 216 -9.30 12.73 4.49
C ARG A 216 -9.59 14.03 5.22
N PHE A 217 -8.60 14.68 5.82
CA PHE A 217 -8.78 16.04 6.34
C PHE A 217 -8.91 17.09 5.23
N ARG A 218 -8.55 16.73 4.01
CA ARG A 218 -8.54 17.60 2.83
C ARG A 218 -9.77 17.40 1.94
N ASP A 219 -10.63 16.44 2.27
CA ASP A 219 -11.92 16.20 1.60
C ASP A 219 -13.01 17.07 2.25
N GLU A 220 -13.29 18.23 1.66
CA GLU A 220 -14.29 19.19 2.16
C GLU A 220 -15.73 18.64 2.04
N ASP A 221 -15.98 17.75 1.08
CA ASP A 221 -17.33 17.25 0.76
C ASP A 221 -17.69 15.96 1.51
N ASN A 222 -16.76 15.39 2.28
CA ASN A 222 -16.93 14.15 3.06
C ASN A 222 -17.38 12.93 2.24
N CYS A 223 -17.19 12.95 0.91
CA CYS A 223 -17.66 11.89 0.02
C CYS A 223 -16.84 10.59 0.22
N THR A 224 -15.60 10.70 0.72
CA THR A 224 -14.65 9.58 0.80
C THR A 224 -14.57 8.90 2.17
N LEU A 225 -15.33 9.35 3.18
CA LEU A 225 -15.19 8.85 4.57
C LEU A 225 -15.32 7.33 4.67
N CYS A 226 -16.44 6.79 4.19
CA CYS A 226 -16.67 5.35 4.04
C CYS A 226 -16.98 4.97 2.57
N GLY A 227 -16.68 5.89 1.66
CA GLY A 227 -16.99 5.80 0.23
C GLY A 227 -15.76 5.45 -0.63
N PRO A 228 -15.64 6.02 -1.84
CA PRO A 228 -14.54 5.77 -2.78
C PRO A 228 -13.15 5.97 -2.16
N SER A 229 -12.13 5.43 -2.82
CA SER A 229 -10.76 5.49 -2.31
C SER A 229 -10.24 6.92 -2.38
N SER A 230 -9.56 7.38 -1.32
CA SER A 230 -8.79 8.65 -1.38
C SER A 230 -7.64 8.59 -2.39
N PHE A 231 -7.35 7.40 -2.92
CA PHE A 231 -6.30 7.11 -3.90
C PHE A 231 -6.86 6.79 -5.30
N ASP A 232 -8.15 6.97 -5.55
CA ASP A 232 -8.77 6.65 -6.85
C ASP A 232 -8.06 7.34 -8.03
N GLU A 233 -7.64 8.60 -7.86
CA GLU A 233 -6.87 9.34 -8.88
C GLU A 233 -5.39 8.92 -8.95
N SER A 234 -4.86 8.34 -7.88
CA SER A 234 -3.47 7.84 -7.81
C SER A 234 -3.32 6.46 -8.44
N TYR A 235 -4.40 5.69 -8.52
CA TYR A 235 -4.42 4.43 -9.27
C TYR A 235 -4.36 4.72 -10.77
N SER A 236 -3.42 4.06 -11.45
CA SER A 236 -3.23 4.23 -12.90
C SER A 236 -3.93 3.12 -13.68
N ASP A 237 -3.18 2.17 -14.21
CA ASP A 237 -3.66 1.01 -14.96
C ASP A 237 -4.13 -0.15 -14.06
N PHE A 238 -3.98 0.01 -12.74
CA PHE A 238 -4.31 -0.98 -11.73
C PHE A 238 -5.18 -0.33 -10.64
N VAL A 239 -6.47 -0.69 -10.61
CA VAL A 239 -7.44 -0.23 -9.61
C VAL A 239 -7.98 -1.46 -8.86
N PRO A 240 -7.59 -1.69 -7.60
CA PRO A 240 -8.13 -2.76 -6.77
C PRO A 240 -9.66 -2.71 -6.69
N GLN A 241 -10.35 -3.84 -6.85
CA GLN A 241 -11.81 -3.92 -6.81
C GLN A 241 -12.26 -4.79 -5.64
N PRO A 242 -13.17 -4.32 -4.77
CA PRO A 242 -13.64 -5.11 -3.64
C PRO A 242 -14.53 -6.27 -4.11
N VAL A 243 -14.15 -7.48 -3.71
CA VAL A 243 -14.91 -8.72 -3.96
C VAL A 243 -15.43 -9.29 -2.66
N ALA A 244 -14.55 -9.47 -1.67
CA ALA A 244 -14.91 -10.07 -0.38
C ALA A 244 -15.57 -9.07 0.57
N PHE A 245 -15.17 -7.80 0.53
CA PHE A 245 -15.61 -6.74 1.42
C PHE A 245 -16.25 -5.61 0.62
N GLN A 246 -17.40 -5.90 0.01
CA GLN A 246 -18.20 -4.87 -0.62
C GLN A 246 -18.69 -3.88 0.45
N PRO A 247 -18.51 -2.57 0.24
CA PRO A 247 -19.07 -1.57 1.13
C PRO A 247 -20.59 -1.63 1.00
N GLU A 248 -21.27 -2.15 2.01
CA GLU A 248 -22.69 -1.92 2.16
C GLU A 248 -22.85 -0.42 2.42
N CYS A 249 -23.46 0.33 1.48
CA CYS A 249 -23.87 1.70 1.77
C CYS A 249 -24.65 1.67 3.08
N ALA A 250 -24.18 2.41 4.09
CA ALA A 250 -24.78 2.38 5.41
C ALA A 250 -26.31 2.55 5.29
N PRO A 251 -27.13 1.74 6.01
CA PRO A 251 -28.58 1.84 5.90
C PRO A 251 -29.03 3.28 6.19
N GLY A 252 -29.66 3.93 5.21
CA GLY A 252 -30.11 5.33 5.31
C GLY A 252 -29.23 6.35 4.58
N VAL A 253 -28.08 5.94 4.05
CA VAL A 253 -27.31 6.74 3.09
C VAL A 253 -27.85 6.36 1.71
N GLY A 254 -28.60 7.27 1.08
CA GLY A 254 -28.96 7.14 -0.34
C GLY A 254 -27.70 6.88 -1.16
N PRO A 255 -27.80 6.24 -2.34
CA PRO A 255 -26.63 5.91 -3.14
C PRO A 255 -25.74 7.14 -3.26
N CYS A 256 -24.50 7.04 -2.78
CA CYS A 256 -23.53 8.09 -3.01
C CYS A 256 -23.39 8.19 -4.53
N GLU A 257 -23.95 9.24 -5.14
CA GLU A 257 -23.98 9.41 -6.60
C GLU A 257 -22.60 9.79 -7.15
N LEU A 258 -21.52 9.18 -6.66
CA LEU A 258 -20.17 9.51 -7.11
C LEU A 258 -19.38 8.22 -7.30
N GLY A 259 -19.22 7.88 -8.57
CA GLY A 259 -18.55 6.68 -9.10
C GLY A 259 -18.87 6.47 -10.58
N ASN A 260 -20.01 6.95 -11.06
CA ASN A 260 -20.40 6.79 -12.47
C ASN A 260 -19.91 7.92 -13.40
N SER A 261 -19.37 9.04 -12.93
CA SER A 261 -18.91 10.12 -13.82
C SER A 261 -17.56 9.79 -14.47
N ALA A 262 -16.58 9.28 -13.71
CA ALA A 262 -15.28 8.86 -14.24
C ALA A 262 -15.38 7.57 -15.07
N LEU A 263 -16.23 6.61 -14.66
CA LEU A 263 -16.49 5.38 -15.42
C LEU A 263 -17.31 5.63 -16.70
N LYS A 264 -18.22 6.63 -16.72
CA LYS A 264 -18.91 7.06 -17.95
C LYS A 264 -17.98 7.81 -18.88
N ALA A 265 -17.13 8.71 -18.36
CA ALA A 265 -16.16 9.45 -19.17
C ALA A 265 -15.16 8.51 -19.88
N ASN A 266 -14.67 7.47 -19.19
CA ASN A 266 -13.82 6.46 -19.81
C ASN A 266 -14.58 5.51 -20.76
N ARG A 267 -15.86 5.21 -20.53
CA ARG A 267 -16.70 4.44 -21.48
C ARG A 267 -17.11 5.24 -22.71
N GLU A 268 -17.24 6.56 -22.61
CA GLU A 268 -17.55 7.44 -23.74
C GLU A 268 -16.29 7.79 -24.55
N ALA A 269 -15.13 7.94 -23.90
CA ALA A 269 -13.85 8.11 -24.60
C ALA A 269 -13.42 6.85 -25.37
N ASN A 270 -13.74 5.65 -24.86
CA ASN A 270 -13.39 4.37 -25.50
C ASN A 270 -14.47 3.81 -26.46
N LYS A 271 -15.49 4.62 -26.79
CA LYS A 271 -16.55 4.30 -27.76
C LYS A 271 -16.24 4.68 -29.21
N THR A 272 -14.99 5.01 -29.53
CA THR A 272 -14.55 5.34 -30.90
C THR A 272 -13.64 4.27 -31.51
N THR A 273 -13.86 3.01 -31.18
CA THR A 273 -13.51 1.91 -32.08
C THR A 273 -14.75 1.58 -32.92
N PRO A 274 -14.67 1.60 -34.26
CA PRO A 274 -15.80 1.20 -35.08
C PRO A 274 -16.19 -0.23 -34.70
N ASP A 275 -17.50 -0.43 -34.50
CA ASP A 275 -18.09 -1.71 -34.16
C ASP A 275 -17.53 -2.79 -35.11
N MET A 276 -16.87 -3.77 -34.52
CA MET A 276 -16.15 -4.81 -35.27
C MET A 276 -17.12 -5.56 -36.19
N GLU A 277 -18.40 -5.62 -35.83
CA GLU A 277 -19.46 -6.18 -36.67
C GLU A 277 -19.75 -5.32 -37.91
N ASP A 278 -19.76 -3.99 -37.80
CA ASP A 278 -19.94 -3.09 -38.94
C ASP A 278 -18.73 -3.12 -39.89
N LEU A 279 -17.52 -3.26 -39.35
CA LEU A 279 -16.30 -3.41 -40.17
C LEU A 279 -16.31 -4.74 -40.92
N VAL A 280 -16.65 -5.84 -40.24
CA VAL A 280 -16.77 -7.17 -40.85
C VAL A 280 -17.87 -7.18 -41.91
N ARG A 281 -19.03 -6.55 -41.65
CA ARG A 281 -20.12 -6.43 -42.63
C ARG A 281 -19.67 -5.66 -43.87
N THR A 282 -19.02 -4.51 -43.67
CA THR A 282 -18.55 -3.66 -44.76
C THR A 282 -17.51 -4.36 -45.65
N ILE A 283 -16.56 -5.08 -45.04
CA ILE A 283 -15.55 -5.86 -45.79
C ILE A 283 -16.23 -7.00 -46.56
N THR A 284 -17.19 -7.69 -45.94
CA THR A 284 -17.92 -8.80 -46.57
C THR A 284 -18.71 -8.31 -47.78
N ASP A 285 -19.42 -7.18 -47.65
CA ASP A 285 -20.21 -6.61 -48.73
C ASP A 285 -19.32 -6.17 -49.92
N GLN A 286 -18.15 -5.60 -49.64
CA GLN A 286 -17.19 -5.21 -50.68
C GLN A 286 -16.59 -6.41 -51.41
N VAL A 287 -16.27 -7.49 -50.70
CA VAL A 287 -15.77 -8.74 -51.29
C VAL A 287 -16.84 -9.40 -52.17
N MET A 288 -18.08 -9.46 -51.69
CA MET A 288 -19.18 -10.03 -52.46
C MET A 288 -19.51 -9.21 -53.70
N ALA A 289 -19.45 -7.88 -53.62
CA ALA A 289 -19.64 -7.00 -54.77
C ALA A 289 -18.51 -7.13 -55.82
N ALA A 290 -17.28 -7.39 -55.39
CA ALA A 290 -16.14 -7.63 -56.28
C ALA A 290 -16.26 -8.99 -56.99
N LEU A 291 -16.74 -10.03 -56.29
CA LEU A 291 -16.96 -11.36 -56.86
C LEU A 291 -18.13 -11.41 -57.88
N GLN A 292 -19.10 -10.50 -57.77
CA GLN A 292 -20.21 -10.39 -58.74
C GLN A 292 -19.84 -9.64 -60.03
N ARG A 293 -18.66 -9.01 -60.08
CA ARG A 293 -18.15 -8.27 -61.25
C ARG A 293 -17.01 -9.01 -61.98
N ALA A 294 -16.71 -10.24 -61.57
CA ALA A 294 -15.71 -11.12 -62.18
C ALA A 294 -16.36 -12.20 -63.06
#